data_AF-A0A3D2Q4C5-F1
#
_entry.id   AF-A0A3D2Q4C5-F1
#
_cell.length_a   1.000
_cell.length_b   1.000
_cell.length_c   1.000
_cell.angle_alpha   90.00
_cell.angle_beta   90.00
_cell.angle_gamma   90.00
#
_symmetry.space_group_name_H-M   'P 1'
#
loop_
_entity.id
_entity.type
_entity.pdbx_description
1 polymer ?
#
loop_
_entity_poly.entity_id
_entity_poly.type
_entity_poly.pdbx_seq_one_letter_code
_entity_poly.pdbx_strand_id
1 'polypeptide(L)' 'MIILGVDPGTAITGYGLIETDGMTHRALDFGCIRPPANL' A
#
# COMPACT_ATOMS: atom_id res chain seq x y z
N MET A 1 -9.00 -9.39 9.36
CA MET A 1 -7.55 -9.11 9.44
C MET A 1 -7.22 -8.00 8.45
N ILE A 2 -6.39 -7.03 8.84
CA ILE A 2 -5.91 -5.97 7.94
C ILE A 2 -4.51 -6.34 7.46
N ILE A 3 -4.27 -6.26 6.15
CA ILE A 3 -2.96 -6.51 5.53
C ILE A 3 -2.53 -5.24 4.78
N LEU A 4 -1.30 -4.81 5.03
CA LEU A 4 -0.62 -3.77 4.26
C LEU A 4 0.41 -4.42 3.32
N GLY A 5 0.20 -4.30 2.03
CA GLY A 5 1.20 -4.58 1.01
C GLY A 5 2.05 -3.34 0.73
N VAL A 6 3.36 -3.54 0.60
CA VAL A 6 4.33 -2.47 0.29
C VAL A 6 5.08 -2.85 -0.99
N ASP A 7 5.11 -1.95 -1.96
CA ASP A 7 5.93 -2.04 -3.17
C ASP A 7 7.05 -0.98 -3.09
N PRO A 8 8.23 -1.34 -2.55
CA PRO A 8 9.29 -0.39 -2.27
C PRO A 8 9.99 0.07 -3.56
N GLY A 9 10.15 1.38 -3.69
CA GLY A 9 10.95 2.00 -4.76
C GLY A 9 11.72 3.20 -4.23
N THR A 10 12.92 3.43 -4.80
CA THR A 10 13.86 4.46 -4.33
C THR A 10 13.28 5.87 -4.35
N ALA A 11 12.48 6.19 -5.36
CA ALA A 11 11.87 7.51 -5.52
C ALA A 11 10.37 7.55 -5.18
N ILE A 12 9.67 6.42 -5.22
CA ILE A 12 8.24 6.32 -4.94
C ILE A 12 8.01 4.94 -4.35
N THR A 13 7.26 4.87 -3.24
CA THR A 13 6.86 3.59 -2.62
C THR A 13 5.35 3.43 -2.76
N GLY A 14 4.91 2.36 -3.42
CA GLY A 14 3.51 1.99 -3.51
C GLY A 14 3.03 1.28 -2.25
N TYR A 15 1.75 1.42 -1.94
CA TYR A 15 1.09 0.65 -0.89
C TYR A 15 -0.33 0.27 -1.28
N GLY A 16 -0.79 -0.85 -0.73
CA GLY A 16 -2.17 -1.29 -0.80
C GLY A 16 -2.62 -1.84 0.56
N LEU A 17 -3.81 -1.46 0.99
CA LEU A 17 -4.40 -1.89 2.25
C LEU A 17 -5.66 -2.70 1.96
N ILE A 18 -5.72 -3.92 2.49
CA ILE A 18 -6.90 -4.77 2.37
C ILE A 18 -7.40 -5.24 3.74
N GLU A 19 -8.69 -5.48 3.81
CA GLU A 19 -9.33 -6.26 4.86
C GLU A 19 -9.64 -7.65 4.31
N THR A 20 -9.35 -8.68 5.09
CA THR A 20 -9.61 -10.08 4.74
C THR A 20 -10.12 -10.88 5.93
N ASP A 21 -11.06 -11.80 5.67
CA ASP A 21 -11.48 -12.86 6.59
C ASP A 21 -10.88 -14.23 6.22
N GLY A 22 -10.02 -14.28 5.20
CA GLY A 22 -9.43 -15.50 4.64
C GLY A 22 -10.12 -16.04 3.39
N MET A 23 -11.36 -15.61 3.12
CA MET A 23 -12.15 -16.02 1.95
C MET A 23 -12.57 -14.82 1.09
N THR A 24 -12.93 -13.72 1.74
CA THR A 24 -13.30 -12.46 1.12
C THR A 24 -12.19 -11.44 1.35
N HIS A 25 -11.93 -10.63 0.33
CA HIS A 25 -10.90 -9.60 0.35
C HIS A 25 -11.50 -8.29 -0.13
N ARG A 26 -11.35 -7.23 0.67
CA ARG A 26 -11.86 -5.90 0.37
C ARG A 26 -10.72 -4.90 0.38
N ALA A 27 -10.58 -4.14 -0.70
CA ALA A 27 -9.68 -3.00 -0.73
C ALA A 27 -10.20 -1.92 0.24
N LEU A 28 -9.33 -1.48 1.14
CA LEU A 28 -9.60 -0.38 2.06
C LEU A 28 -9.02 0.92 1.51
N ASP A 29 -7.77 0.88 1.03
CA ASP A 29 -7.07 2.02 0.45
C ASP A 29 -5.90 1.55 -0.42
N PHE A 30 -5.38 2.42 -1.27
CA PHE A 30 -4.17 2.20 -2.05
C PHE A 30 -3.59 3.53 -2.53
N GLY A 31 -2.28 3.58 -2.70
CA GLY A 31 -1.63 4.78 -3.20
C GLY A 31 -0.13 4.66 -3.29
N CYS A 32 0.52 5.81 -3.44
CA CYS A 32 1.97 5.90 -3.45
C CYS A 32 2.43 7.02 -2.53
N ILE A 33 3.43 6.73 -1.70
CA ILE A 33 4.18 7.73 -0.96
C ILE A 33 5.25 8.29 -1.90
N ARG A 34 5.19 9.60 -2.11
CA ARG A 34 6.11 10.35 -2.97
C ARG A 34 6.94 11.27 -2.08
N PRO A 35 8.24 11.01 -1.90
CA PRO A 35 9.15 11.93 -1.26
C PRO A 35 9.23 13.25 -2.06
N PRO A 36 9.56 14.37 -1.41
CA PRO A 36 9.89 15.61 -2.09
C PRO A 36 10.91 15.39 -3.22
N ALA A 37 10.77 16.12 -4.32
CA ALA A 37 11.60 15.96 -5.52
C ALA A 37 13.10 16.22 -5.31
N ASN A 38 13.49 16.76 -4.14
CA ASN A 38 14.83 17.27 -3.86
C ASN A 38 15.48 16.61 -2.63
N LEU A 39 15.16 15.34 -2.34
CA LEU A 39 15.86 14.56 -1.31
C LEU A 39 17.25 14.12 -1.75
#